data_AF-A0A426CLJ1-F1
#
_entry.id   AF-A0A426CLJ1-F1
#
_cell.length_a   1.000
_cell.length_b   1.000
_cell.length_c   1.000
_cell.angle_alpha   90.00
_cell.angle_beta   90.00
_cell.angle_gamma   90.00
#
_symmetry.space_group_name_H-M   'P 1'
#
loop_
_entity.id
_entity.type
_entity.pdbx_description
1 polymer ?
#
loop_
_entity_poly.entity_id
_entity_poly.type
_entity_poly.pdbx_seq_one_letter_code
_entity_poly.pdbx_strand_id
1 'polypeptide(L)'
;MIEQLSEDTFKYYLSSLPVDIPLAELVRLAHQRWAIEQGYQQSKEEPGFDHFEGCSWRGLHHHLTLCFLAFCLLTKLRSSKKTTLAA
;
A
#
# COMPACT_ATOMS: atom_id res chain seq x y z
N MET A 1 -3.50 19.48 7.92
CA MET A 1 -4.57 18.78 8.67
C MET A 1 -4.02 18.34 10.02
N ILE A 2 -4.80 18.44 11.10
CA ILE A 2 -4.40 18.03 12.45
C ILE A 2 -5.33 16.90 12.89
N GLU A 3 -4.76 15.82 13.39
CA GLU A 3 -5.48 14.66 13.92
C GLU A 3 -5.11 14.49 15.40
N GLN A 4 -6.10 14.49 16.29
CA GLN A 4 -5.88 14.21 17.71
C GLN A 4 -5.90 12.69 17.92
N LEU A 5 -4.80 12.15 18.46
CA LEU A 5 -4.64 10.72 18.72
C LEU A 5 -4.96 10.36 20.18
N SER A 6 -4.68 11.26 21.12
CA SER A 6 -5.02 11.15 22.55
C SER A 6 -5.13 12.54 23.17
N GLU A 7 -5.41 12.65 24.48
CA GLU A 7 -5.59 13.94 25.16
C GLU A 7 -4.43 14.92 24.90
N ASP A 8 -3.18 14.44 24.91
CA ASP A 8 -1.98 15.25 24.71
C ASP A 8 -1.18 14.93 23.43
N THR A 9 -1.68 14.05 22.55
CA THR A 9 -0.96 13.65 21.33
C THR A 9 -1.70 14.08 20.08
N PHE A 10 -1.01 14.87 19.26
CA PHE A 10 -1.49 15.35 17.96
C PHE A 10 -0.56 14.93 16.83
N LYS A 11 -1.15 14.56 15.71
CA LYS A 11 -0.45 14.26 14.47
C LYS A 11 -0.71 15.34 13.44
N TYR A 12 0.36 15.85 12.86
CA TYR A 12 0.31 16.94 11.89
C TYR A 12 0.60 16.40 10.49
N TYR A 13 -0.22 16.82 9.54
CA TYR A 13 -0.08 16.46 8.13
C TYR A 13 0.18 17.71 7.30
N LEU A 14 1.27 17.67 6.55
CA LEU A 14 1.63 18.65 5.54
C LEU A 14 1.17 18.17 4.16
N SER A 15 0.59 19.06 3.36
CA SER A 15 0.10 18.76 2.02
C SER A 15 0.36 19.94 1.09
N SER A 16 0.70 19.64 -0.16
CA SER A 16 0.79 20.60 -1.26
C SER A 16 -0.48 20.65 -2.12
N LEU A 17 -1.56 19.99 -1.68
CA LEU A 17 -2.84 19.98 -2.37
C LEU A 17 -3.53 21.37 -2.34
N PRO A 18 -4.41 21.66 -3.31
CA PRO A 18 -5.22 22.88 -3.30
C PRO A 18 -6.04 23.06 -2.01
N VAL A 19 -6.27 24.32 -1.62
CA VAL A 19 -6.96 24.68 -0.36
C VAL A 19 -8.45 24.33 -0.38
N ASP A 20 -9.05 24.24 -1.57
CA ASP A 20 -10.45 23.90 -1.80
C ASP A 20 -10.77 22.41 -1.73
N ILE A 21 -9.76 21.54 -1.52
CA ILE A 21 -9.97 20.11 -1.33
C ILE A 21 -10.79 19.86 -0.06
N PRO A 22 -11.89 19.08 -0.13
CA PRO A 22 -12.69 18.75 1.05
C PRO A 22 -11.88 18.03 2.13
N LEU A 23 -12.14 18.33 3.41
CA LEU A 23 -11.46 17.69 4.54
C LEU A 23 -11.58 16.15 4.50
N ALA A 24 -12.74 15.63 4.09
CA ALA A 24 -12.96 14.19 3.98
C ALA A 24 -11.98 13.53 2.99
N GLU A 25 -11.66 14.21 1.89
CA GLU A 25 -10.69 13.73 0.91
C GLU A 25 -9.25 13.82 1.45
N LEU A 26 -8.93 14.86 2.21
CA LEU A 26 -7.64 14.96 2.90
C LEU A 26 -7.44 13.82 3.90
N VAL A 27 -8.46 13.50 4.70
CA VAL A 27 -8.43 12.36 5.65
C VAL A 27 -8.26 11.05 4.89
N ARG A 28 -9.04 10.85 3.81
CA ARG A 28 -8.95 9.65 2.97
C ARG A 28 -7.53 9.45 2.46
N LEU A 29 -6.93 10.48 1.86
CA LEU A 29 -5.55 10.43 1.33
C LEU A 29 -4.51 10.22 2.43
N ALA A 30 -4.65 10.92 3.56
CA ALA A 30 -3.72 10.81 4.68
C ALA A 30 -3.67 9.39 5.27
N HIS A 31 -4.82 8.72 5.32
CA HIS A 31 -4.94 7.37 5.89
C HIS A 31 -4.71 6.24 4.88
N GLN A 32 -4.66 6.53 3.58
CA GLN A 32 -4.30 5.54 2.55
C GLN A 32 -2.89 4.95 2.73
N ARG A 33 -2.00 5.61 3.48
CA ARG A 33 -0.65 5.11 3.77
C ARG A 33 -0.65 3.70 4.38
N TRP A 34 -1.64 3.38 5.21
CA TRP A 34 -1.77 2.05 5.82
C TRP A 34 -1.93 0.94 4.79
N ALA A 35 -2.65 1.21 3.70
CA ALA A 35 -2.83 0.22 2.63
C ALA A 35 -1.50 -0.15 1.95
N ILE A 36 -0.53 0.76 1.90
CA ILE A 36 0.82 0.48 1.39
C ILE A 36 1.57 -0.47 2.32
N GLU A 37 1.52 -0.22 3.63
CA GLU A 37 2.17 -1.08 4.63
C GLU A 37 1.58 -2.49 4.61
N GLN A 38 0.25 -2.60 4.53
CA GLN A 38 -0.44 -3.88 4.37
C GLN A 38 -0.08 -4.58 3.07
N GLY A 39 -0.04 -3.84 1.94
CA GLY A 39 0.38 -4.41 0.67
C GLY A 39 1.81 -4.93 0.68
N TYR A 40 2.72 -4.23 1.38
CA TYR A 40 4.10 -4.68 1.54
C TYR A 40 4.20 -5.97 2.36
N GLN A 41 3.47 -6.06 3.48
CA GLN A 41 3.42 -7.28 4.29
C GLN A 41 2.87 -8.47 3.47
N GLN A 42 1.77 -8.27 2.75
CA GLN A 42 1.20 -9.31 1.88
C GLN A 42 2.15 -9.72 0.76
N SER A 43 2.91 -8.78 0.19
CA SER A 43 3.89 -9.11 -0.84
C SER A 43 5.03 -9.99 -0.31
N LYS A 44 5.39 -9.89 0.97
CA LYS A 44 6.34 -10.80 1.60
C LYS A 44 5.72 -12.18 1.78
N GLU A 45 4.55 -12.23 2.41
CA GLU A 45 3.90 -13.49 2.79
C GLU A 45 3.40 -14.32 1.59
N GLU A 46 2.78 -13.68 0.59
CA GLU A 46 2.12 -14.39 -0.52
C GLU A 46 3.12 -14.80 -1.63
N PRO A 47 3.78 -13.89 -2.37
CA PRO A 47 4.74 -14.26 -3.42
C PRO A 47 6.19 -14.41 -2.93
N GLY A 48 6.47 -14.25 -1.63
CA GLY A 48 7.82 -14.48 -1.08
C GLY A 48 8.82 -13.36 -1.39
N PHE A 49 8.41 -12.09 -1.28
CA PHE A 49 9.28 -10.95 -1.60
C PHE A 49 10.59 -10.93 -0.78
N ASP A 50 10.59 -11.52 0.41
CA ASP A 50 11.76 -11.69 1.29
C ASP A 50 12.34 -13.12 1.28
N HIS A 51 11.83 -14.01 0.44
CA HIS A 51 12.30 -15.41 0.31
C HIS A 51 13.36 -15.58 -0.80
N PHE A 52 14.29 -14.64 -0.94
CA PHE A 52 15.41 -14.76 -1.86
C PHE A 52 16.64 -15.35 -1.16
N GLU A 53 17.08 -16.54 -1.58
CA GLU A 53 18.21 -17.26 -0.97
C GLU A 53 19.52 -17.12 -1.77
N GLY A 54 19.52 -16.37 -2.87
CA GLY A 54 20.70 -16.19 -3.71
C GLY A 54 21.61 -15.04 -3.25
N CYS A 55 22.81 -14.96 -3.83
CA CYS A 55 23.79 -13.90 -3.52
C CYS A 55 24.08 -12.96 -4.71
N SER A 56 23.40 -13.10 -5.85
CA SER A 56 23.63 -12.24 -7.01
C SER A 56 22.67 -11.06 -7.02
N TRP A 57 23.19 -9.85 -7.24
CA TRP A 57 22.38 -8.64 -7.38
C TRP A 57 21.33 -8.77 -8.49
N ARG A 58 21.73 -9.33 -9.63
CA ARG A 58 20.83 -9.60 -10.75
C ARG A 58 19.73 -10.60 -10.39
N GLY A 59 20.08 -11.66 -9.66
CA GLY A 59 19.13 -12.65 -9.16
C GLY A 59 18.11 -12.04 -8.22
N LEU A 60 18.56 -11.20 -7.27
CA LEU A 60 17.68 -10.47 -6.36
C LEU A 60 16.73 -9.57 -7.15
N HIS A 61 17.24 -8.78 -8.10
CA HIS A 61 16.40 -7.91 -8.92
C HIS A 61 15.34 -8.67 -9.72
N HIS A 62 15.71 -9.79 -10.34
CA HIS A 62 14.75 -10.63 -11.06
C HIS A 62 13.68 -11.18 -10.10
N HIS A 63 14.09 -11.70 -8.94
CA HIS A 63 13.18 -12.21 -7.91
C HIS A 63 12.17 -11.15 -7.47
N LEU A 64 12.65 -9.99 -7.01
CA LEU A 64 11.79 -8.89 -6.56
C LEU A 64 10.83 -8.42 -7.65
N THR A 65 11.30 -8.34 -8.90
CA THR A 65 10.47 -7.95 -10.04
C THR A 65 9.35 -8.97 -10.30
N LEU A 66 9.68 -10.26 -10.29
CA LEU A 66 8.71 -11.33 -10.50
C LEU A 66 7.68 -11.40 -9.36
N CYS A 67 8.13 -11.32 -8.10
CA CYS A 67 7.23 -11.28 -6.94
C CYS A 67 6.30 -10.06 -6.99
N PHE A 68 6.80 -8.89 -7.38
CA PHE A 68 5.99 -7.68 -7.51
C PHE A 68 4.94 -7.82 -8.64
N LEU A 69 5.33 -8.34 -9.80
CA LEU A 69 4.40 -8.60 -10.91
C LEU A 69 3.31 -9.60 -10.50
N ALA A 70 3.69 -10.68 -9.82
CA ALA A 70 2.74 -11.67 -9.29
C ALA A 70 1.76 -11.03 -8.29
N PHE A 71 2.25 -10.21 -7.36
CA PHE A 71 1.43 -9.48 -6.40
C PHE A 71 0.42 -8.53 -7.08
N CYS A 72 0.86 -7.77 -8.09
CA CYS A 72 -0.02 -6.90 -8.86
C CYS A 72 -1.10 -7.69 -9.61
N LEU A 73 -0.75 -8.82 -10.22
CA LEU A 73 -1.69 -9.70 -10.90
C LEU A 73 -2.75 -10.24 -9.93
N LEU A 74 -2.32 -10.79 -8.78
CA LEU A 74 -3.21 -11.33 -7.76
C LEU A 74 -4.16 -10.27 -7.20
N THR A 75 -3.64 -9.07 -6.93
CA THR A 75 -4.44 -7.93 -6.46
C THR A 75 -5.49 -7.53 -7.50
N LYS A 76 -5.13 -7.48 -8.79
CA LYS A 76 -6.05 -7.16 -9.89
C LYS A 76 -7.15 -8.22 -10.01
N LEU A 77 -6.79 -9.51 -9.96
CA LEU A 77 -7.75 -10.61 -10.00
C LEU A 77 -8.70 -10.58 -8.79
N ARG A 78 -8.18 -10.29 -7.60
CA ARG A 78 -8.97 -10.14 -6.36
C ARG A 78 -9.96 -8.98 -6.47
N SER A 79 -9.54 -7.85 -7.04
CA SER A 79 -10.42 -6.71 -7.27
C SER A 79 -11.52 -7.01 -8.29
N SER A 80 -11.20 -7.68 -9.39
CA SER A 80 -12.19 -8.07 -10.42
C SER A 80 -13.26 -9.00 -9.87
N LYS A 81 -12.88 -10.00 -9.06
CA LYS A 81 -13.86 -10.89 -8.41
C LYS A 81 -14.81 -10.12 -7.51
N LYS A 82 -14.30 -9.18 -6.71
CA LYS A 82 -15.14 -8.34 -5.84
C LYS A 82 -16.16 -7.53 -6.66
N THR A 83 -15.78 -7.01 -7.82
CA THR A 83 -16.70 -6.29 -8.72
C THR A 83 -17.77 -7.20 -9.31
N THR A 84 -17.42 -8.42 -9.73
CA THR A 84 -18.39 -9.38 -10.30
C THR A 84 -19.36 -9.94 -9.26
N LEU A 85 -18.93 -10.12 -8.00
CA LEU A 85 -19.85 -10.55 -6.92
C LEU A 85 -20.75 -9.43 -6.40
N ALA A 86 -20.42 -8.17 -6.67
CA ALA A 86 -21.20 -7.00 -6.25
C ALA A 86 -22.15 -6.48 -7.34
N ALA A 87 -22.14 -7.08 -8.53
CA ALA A 87 -23.02 -6.78 -9.66
C ALA A 87 -24.09 -7.86 -9.80
#